data_AF-A0A413WR18-F1
#
_entry.id   AF-A0A413WR18-F1
#
_cell.length_a   1.000
_cell.length_b   1.000
_cell.length_c   1.000
_cell.angle_alpha   90.00
_cell.angle_beta   90.00
_cell.angle_gamma   90.00
#
_symmetry.space_group_name_H-M   'P 1'
#
loop_
_entity.id
_entity.type
_entity.pdbx_description
1 polymer ?
#
loop_
_entity_poly.entity_id
_entity_poly.type
_entity_poly.pdbx_seq_one_letter_code
_entity_poly.pdbx_strand_id
1 'polypeptide(L)'
;MKRVNAEETYFNSMSDTVIVLCSNENIAEEGLKHIILEPEWKKYEPDDSPVEYLTLADISEQFQGHSCLMVIAESPLEGHVYRYNNYDEKEWVEVGTTCGYA
;
A
#
# COMPACT_ATOMS: atom_id res chain seq x y z
N MET A 1 4.75 -14.99 -6.18
CA MET A 1 4.11 -13.67 -6.37
C MET A 1 2.74 -13.92 -6.94
N LYS A 2 1.71 -13.31 -6.35
CA LYS A 2 0.30 -13.53 -6.69
C LYS A 2 -0.31 -12.20 -7.12
N ARG A 3 -0.94 -12.16 -8.30
CA ARG A 3 -1.70 -10.98 -8.75
C ARG A 3 -2.87 -10.74 -7.81
N VAL A 4 -3.11 -9.50 -7.43
CA VAL A 4 -4.22 -9.11 -6.55
C VAL A 4 -5.07 -8.03 -7.21
N ASN A 5 -6.37 -8.04 -6.90
CA ASN A 5 -7.29 -7.01 -7.36
C ASN A 5 -7.14 -5.77 -6.48
N ALA A 6 -6.76 -4.64 -7.07
CA ALA A 6 -6.44 -3.43 -6.33
C ALA A 6 -7.66 -2.79 -5.64
N GLU A 7 -8.85 -2.95 -6.23
CA GLU A 7 -10.10 -2.39 -5.69
C GLU A 7 -10.69 -3.26 -4.58
N GLU A 8 -10.44 -4.57 -4.62
CA GLU A 8 -10.93 -5.54 -3.62
C GLU A 8 -9.95 -5.75 -2.45
N THR A 9 -8.68 -5.32 -2.61
CA THR A 9 -7.69 -5.38 -1.53
C THR A 9 -7.77 -4.11 -0.71
N TYR A 10 -8.52 -4.17 0.38
CA TYR A 10 -8.76 -3.05 1.29
C TYR A 10 -8.18 -3.29 2.69
N PHE A 11 -7.91 -2.19 3.37
CA PHE A 11 -7.40 -2.10 4.73
C PHE A 11 -8.35 -1.22 5.55
N ASN A 12 -8.44 -1.47 6.85
CA ASN A 12 -9.25 -0.74 7.83
C ASN A 12 -8.35 -0.04 8.85
N SER A 13 -8.53 1.27 9.05
CA SER A 13 -7.69 2.08 9.95
C SER A 13 -7.76 1.64 11.42
N MET A 14 -8.78 0.88 11.81
CA MET A 14 -8.97 0.39 13.17
C MET A 14 -8.16 -0.88 13.48
N SER A 15 -7.78 -1.65 12.47
CA SER A 15 -7.07 -2.93 12.66
C SER A 15 -5.73 -2.99 11.95
N ASP A 16 -5.56 -2.24 10.87
CA ASP A 16 -4.46 -2.42 9.95
C ASP A 16 -3.49 -1.25 10.03
N THR A 17 -2.21 -1.56 10.09
CA THR A 17 -1.13 -0.61 9.90
C THR A 17 -0.64 -0.69 8.47
N VAL A 18 -0.73 0.41 7.72
CA VAL A 18 -0.30 0.48 6.33
C VAL A 18 0.92 1.40 6.21
N ILE A 19 2.04 0.85 5.72
CA ILE A 19 3.24 1.61 5.40
C ILE A 19 3.46 1.53 3.89
N VAL A 20 3.55 2.69 3.24
CA VAL A 20 3.85 2.78 1.81
C VAL A 20 5.30 3.25 1.64
N LEU A 21 6.08 2.50 0.89
CA LEU A 21 7.47 2.78 0.58
C LEU A 21 7.62 3.06 -0.91
N CYS A 22 8.45 4.04 -1.24
CA CYS A 22 8.88 4.33 -2.60
C CYS A 22 10.39 4.48 -2.67
N SER A 23 11.01 4.11 -3.80
CA SER A 23 12.38 4.49 -4.11
C SER A 23 12.41 5.84 -4.83
N ASN A 24 13.31 6.74 -4.44
CA ASN A 24 13.59 7.95 -5.20
C ASN A 24 14.36 7.57 -6.46
N GLU A 25 13.77 7.81 -7.63
CA GLU A 25 14.38 7.50 -8.93
C GLU A 25 15.32 8.58 -9.44
N ASN A 26 15.47 9.70 -8.72
CA ASN A 26 16.42 10.73 -9.09
C ASN A 26 17.84 10.33 -8.66
N ILE A 27 18.38 9.33 -9.37
CA ILE A 27 19.69 8.67 -9.13
C ILE A 27 20.85 9.64 -9.42
N ALA A 28 20.60 10.79 -10.03
CA ALA A 28 21.62 11.66 -10.60
C ALA A 28 22.59 12.29 -9.58
N GLU A 29 22.24 12.40 -8.29
CA GLU A 29 23.14 13.07 -7.31
C GLU A 29 23.30 12.39 -5.93
N GLU A 30 22.36 11.56 -5.44
CA GLU A 30 22.37 11.11 -4.03
C GLU A 30 22.30 9.57 -3.79
N GLY A 31 22.25 8.75 -4.85
CA GLY A 31 22.09 7.30 -4.72
C GLY A 31 20.64 6.87 -4.40
N LEU A 32 20.43 5.56 -4.20
CA LEU A 32 19.09 5.00 -3.98
C LEU A 32 18.60 5.37 -2.58
N LYS A 33 17.50 6.13 -2.50
CA LYS A 33 16.87 6.55 -1.23
C LYS A 33 15.45 5.99 -1.14
N HIS A 34 15.13 5.34 -0.02
CA HIS A 34 13.76 4.93 0.28
C HIS A 34 13.03 6.05 1.01
N ILE A 35 11.80 6.32 0.58
CA ILE A 35 10.90 7.33 1.13
C ILE A 35 9.68 6.61 1.69
N ILE A 36 9.28 6.97 2.91
CA ILE A 36 8.00 6.56 3.49
C ILE A 36 6.96 7.56 3.02
N LEU A 37 5.87 7.05 2.46
CA LEU A 37 4.70 7.81 2.04
C LEU A 37 3.56 7.50 3.01
N GLU A 38 2.86 8.53 3.47
CA GLU A 38 1.72 8.40 4.37
C GLU A 38 0.43 8.52 3.55
N PRO A 39 -0.31 7.42 3.32
CA PRO A 39 -1.57 7.48 2.58
C PRO A 39 -2.68 8.12 3.41
N GLU A 40 -3.57 8.83 2.74
CA GLU A 40 -4.80 9.36 3.32
C GLU A 40 -5.90 8.29 3.33
N TRP A 41 -6.48 8.05 4.50
CA TRP A 41 -7.59 7.14 4.67
C TRP A 41 -8.90 7.76 4.19
N LYS A 42 -9.71 6.99 3.44
CA LYS A 42 -11.02 7.45 2.95
C LYS A 42 -12.09 7.16 4.00
N LYS A 43 -12.85 8.19 4.38
CA LYS A 43 -13.96 8.06 5.33
C LYS A 43 -15.18 7.44 4.67
N TYR A 44 -15.75 6.45 5.33
CA TYR A 44 -17.05 5.89 4.98
C TYR A 44 -18.02 6.13 6.14
N GLU A 45 -19.14 6.80 5.85
CA GLU A 45 -20.19 7.08 6.83
C GLU A 45 -21.49 6.36 6.41
N PRO A 46 -21.68 5.08 6.77
CA PRO A 46 -22.90 4.34 6.47
C PRO A 46 -23.86 4.23 7.68
N ASP A 47 -23.78 5.14 8.66
CA ASP A 47 -24.58 5.22 9.90
C ASP A 47 -23.81 4.81 11.17
N ASP A 48 -23.66 5.78 12.09
CA ASP A 48 -23.22 5.72 13.50
C ASP A 48 -21.83 5.19 13.87
N SER A 49 -21.00 4.77 12.92
CA SER A 49 -19.57 4.52 13.19
C SER A 49 -18.72 4.82 11.96
N PRO A 50 -18.00 5.96 11.92
CA PRO A 50 -17.12 6.26 10.80
C PRO A 50 -15.99 5.21 10.79
N VAL A 51 -15.95 4.42 9.72
CA VAL A 51 -14.83 3.51 9.44
C VAL A 51 -14.05 4.13 8.31
N GLU A 52 -12.73 4.24 8.48
CA GLU A 52 -11.86 4.70 7.41
C GLU A 52 -11.20 3.50 6.74
N TYR A 53 -11.23 3.47 5.42
CA TYR A 53 -10.65 2.40 4.64
C TYR A 53 -9.64 2.94 3.62
N LEU A 54 -8.79 2.04 3.14
CA LEU A 54 -7.81 2.32 2.11
C LEU A 54 -7.69 1.10 1.21
N THR A 55 -7.74 1.28 -0.10
CA THR A 55 -7.47 0.19 -1.06
C THR A 55 -6.11 0.34 -1.73
N LEU A 56 -5.58 -0.74 -2.32
CA LEU A 56 -4.39 -0.65 -3.17
C LEU A 56 -4.61 0.27 -4.38
N ALA A 57 -5.84 0.34 -4.90
CA ALA A 57 -6.21 1.28 -5.95
C ALA A 57 -6.06 2.73 -5.46
N ASP A 58 -6.59 3.06 -4.27
CA ASP A 58 -6.47 4.38 -3.66
C ASP A 58 -5.01 4.79 -3.45
N ILE A 59 -4.17 3.88 -2.96
CA ILE A 59 -2.74 4.13 -2.76
C ILE A 59 -2.06 4.48 -4.09
N SER A 60 -2.34 3.70 -5.15
CA SER A 60 -1.76 3.98 -6.48
C SER A 60 -2.27 5.30 -7.08
N GLU A 61 -3.49 5.72 -6.74
CA GLU A 61 -4.07 6.99 -7.16
C GLU A 61 -3.43 8.19 -6.43
N GLN A 62 -3.22 8.07 -5.11
CA GLN A 62 -2.60 9.12 -4.30
C GLN A 62 -1.14 9.38 -4.67
N PHE A 63 -0.42 8.33 -5.09
CA PHE A 63 1.01 8.40 -5.39
C PHE A 63 1.33 8.27 -6.89
N GLN A 64 0.42 8.76 -7.75
CA GLN A 64 0.65 8.86 -9.19
C GLN A 64 1.94 9.66 -9.47
N GLY A 65 2.90 9.02 -10.14
CA GLY A 65 4.22 9.60 -10.41
C GLY A 65 5.37 8.86 -9.74
N HIS A 66 5.07 8.00 -8.76
CA HIS A 66 6.02 7.06 -8.20
C HIS A 66 5.98 5.73 -8.98
N SER A 67 7.14 5.23 -9.38
CA SER A 67 7.24 4.02 -10.20
C SER A 67 7.20 2.73 -9.39
N CYS A 68 7.78 2.74 -8.19
CA CYS A 68 8.04 1.56 -7.39
C CYS A 68 7.44 1.73 -6.00
N LEU A 69 6.14 1.48 -5.88
CA LEU A 69 5.46 1.43 -4.60
C LEU A 69 5.56 0.04 -3.98
N MET A 70 5.82 -0.01 -2.68
CA MET A 70 5.70 -1.20 -1.86
C MET A 70 4.80 -0.88 -0.68
N VAL A 71 3.80 -1.72 -0.44
CA VAL A 71 2.87 -1.57 0.68
C VAL A 71 3.12 -2.72 1.63
N ILE A 72 3.40 -2.39 2.89
CA ILE A 72 3.45 -3.33 3.99
C ILE A 72 2.19 -3.08 4.80
N ALA A 73 1.28 -4.06 4.81
CA ALA A 73 0.03 -4.01 5.54
C ALA A 73 0.07 -5.06 6.65
N GLU A 74 0.06 -4.61 7.90
CA GLU A 74 0.10 -5.47 9.08
C GLU A 74 -1.25 -5.43 9.78
N SER A 75 -1.85 -6.60 10.03
CA SER A 75 -2.94 -6.77 10.98
C SER A 75 -2.42 -7.53 12.21
N PRO A 76 -3.19 -7.61 13.31
CA PRO A 76 -2.74 -8.29 14.53
C PRO A 76 -2.37 -9.78 14.33
N LEU A 77 -3.02 -10.47 13.39
CA LEU A 77 -2.87 -11.92 13.21
C LEU A 77 -2.03 -12.30 11.99
N GLU A 78 -2.01 -11.44 10.98
CA GLU A 78 -1.34 -11.69 9.70
C GLU A 78 -1.03 -10.36 9.00
N GLY A 79 -0.04 -10.36 8.11
CA GLY A 79 0.16 -9.20 7.25
C GLY A 79 0.77 -9.59 5.92
N HIS A 80 0.72 -8.64 5.01
CA HIS A 80 0.99 -8.85 3.59
C HIS A 80 1.86 -7.72 3.04
N VAL A 81 2.72 -8.09 2.10
CA VAL A 81 3.56 -7.16 1.36
C VAL A 81 3.13 -7.15 -0.09
N TYR A 82 2.74 -5.98 -0.58
CA TYR A 82 2.35 -5.76 -1.95
C TYR A 82 3.39 -4.90 -2.66
N ARG A 83 3.60 -5.16 -3.94
CA ARG A 83 4.42 -4.34 -4.82
C ARG A 83 3.59 -3.89 -6.00
N TYR A 84 3.69 -2.61 -6.32
CA TYR A 84 3.12 -2.06 -7.54
C TYR A 84 4.11 -2.22 -8.69
N ASN A 85 3.65 -2.80 -9.79
CA ASN A 85 4.35 -2.85 -11.05
C ASN A 85 3.79 -1.75 -11.95
N ASN A 86 4.62 -0.81 -12.37
CA ASN A 86 4.20 0.32 -13.19
C ASN A 86 4.78 0.30 -14.63
N TYR A 87 5.48 -0.78 -15.01
CA TYR A 87 6.14 -0.88 -16.31
C TYR A 87 5.11 -1.14 -17.44
N ASP A 88 4.76 -2.42 -17.69
CA ASP A 88 3.95 -2.83 -18.84
C ASP A 88 2.45 -2.93 -18.51
N GLU A 89 2.11 -3.69 -17.47
CA GLU A 89 0.76 -3.75 -16.90
C GLU A 89 0.79 -3.08 -15.54
N LYS A 90 -0.05 -2.06 -15.34
CA LYS A 90 -0.27 -1.45 -14.02
C LYS A 90 -0.98 -2.47 -13.13
N GLU A 91 -0.20 -3.23 -12.38
CA GLU A 91 -0.71 -4.35 -11.58
C GLU A 91 -0.12 -4.35 -10.19
N TRP A 92 -0.92 -4.81 -9.23
CA TRP A 92 -0.47 -5.10 -7.89
C TRP A 92 -0.18 -6.59 -7.75
N VAL A 93 0.95 -6.90 -7.12
CA VAL A 93 1.34 -8.27 -6.79
C VAL A 93 1.64 -8.39 -5.30
N GLU A 94 1.11 -9.42 -4.67
CA GLU A 94 1.53 -9.87 -3.35
C GLU A 94 2.88 -10.58 -3.49
N VAL A 95 3.90 -10.06 -2.80
CA VAL A 95 5.29 -10.53 -2.89
C VAL A 95 5.76 -11.26 -1.63
N GLY A 96 5.00 -11.17 -0.55
CA GLY A 96 5.27 -11.91 0.68
C GLY A 96 4.25 -11.61 1.76
N THR A 97 4.44 -12.26 2.89
CA THR A 97 3.67 -12.05 4.11
C THR A 97 4.61 -11.59 5.21
N THR A 98 4.07 -10.87 6.17
CA THR A 98 4.73 -10.56 7.43
C THR A 98 4.23 -11.54 8.50
N CYS A 99 5.07 -11.80 9.50
CA CYS A 99 4.64 -12.55 10.67
C CYS A 99 4.06 -11.54 11.65
N GLY A 100 2.73 -11.38 11.66
CA GLY A 100 2.04 -10.55 12.65
C GLY A 100 2.44 -10.92 14.08
N TYR A 101 2.17 -10.02 15.03
CA TYR A 101 2.49 -10.24 16.44
C TYR A 101 1.41 -11.11 17.10
N ALA A 102 1.54 -12.44 17.00
CA ALA A 102 0.80 -13.39 17.83
C ALA A 102 1.54 -13.70 19.15
#